data_AF-A0A7K2BTK9-F1
#
_entry.id   AF-A0A7K2BTK9-F1
#
_cell.length_a   1.000
_cell.length_b   1.000
_cell.length_c   1.000
_cell.angle_alpha   90.00
_cell.angle_beta   90.00
_cell.angle_gamma   90.00
#
_symmetry.space_group_name_H-M   'P 1'
#
loop_
_entity.id
_entity.type
_entity.pdbx_description
1 polymer ?
#
loop_
_entity_poly.entity_id
_entity_poly.type
_entity_poly.pdbx_seq_one_letter_code
_entity_poly.pdbx_strand_id
1 'polypeptide(L)'
;MPGHASHRHARADRVHLHDQRSRRQHDRAQLRPGRLRARPEGDALSTSGAGGDAAEATRSVTASYLASFATGDPEAVAAHVGDGFVNQHPSALGSPSQGKAAYLERLADFLATFSGLTYEAVDIVVEGDRAAAAYVMRAEVDGTPIEIGGVMRLTITDGLIERRVDYFDSLTFLRQTGQA
;
A
#
# COMPACT_ATOMS: atom_id res chain seq x y z
N MET A 1 -48.72 -11.52 -49.87
CA MET A 1 -48.99 -12.99 -49.90
C MET A 1 -48.61 -13.50 -51.27
N PRO A 2 -47.91 -14.63 -51.45
CA PRO A 2 -47.69 -15.81 -50.57
C PRO A 2 -46.20 -15.93 -50.12
N GLY A 3 -45.73 -16.85 -49.28
CA GLY A 3 -46.28 -18.04 -48.61
C GLY A 3 -45.28 -18.59 -47.58
N HIS A 4 -45.81 -19.37 -46.62
CA HIS A 4 -45.16 -19.98 -45.45
C HIS A 4 -44.04 -20.99 -45.72
N ALA A 5 -43.09 -21.08 -44.77
CA ALA A 5 -42.82 -22.23 -43.87
C ALA A 5 -41.34 -22.18 -43.38
N SER A 6 -40.88 -22.80 -42.30
CA SER A 6 -41.35 -23.16 -40.95
C SER A 6 -40.15 -23.88 -40.28
N HIS A 7 -40.00 -23.74 -38.96
CA HIS A 7 -39.14 -24.52 -38.04
C HIS A 7 -37.61 -24.26 -38.13
N ARG A 8 -36.80 -24.27 -37.05
CA ARG A 8 -36.82 -25.07 -35.81
C ARG A 8 -36.15 -24.35 -34.63
N HIS A 9 -36.52 -24.80 -33.43
CA HIS A 9 -35.90 -24.69 -32.11
C HIS A 9 -34.36 -24.60 -32.04
N ALA A 10 -33.87 -23.85 -31.04
CA ALA A 10 -33.15 -24.39 -29.86
C ALA A 10 -32.71 -23.19 -28.98
N ARG A 11 -33.35 -23.00 -27.82
CA ARG A 11 -32.90 -23.36 -26.46
C ARG A 11 -31.96 -22.33 -25.82
N ALA A 12 -32.44 -21.83 -24.69
CA ALA A 12 -31.73 -21.01 -23.74
C ALA A 12 -30.61 -21.82 -23.07
N ASP A 13 -29.37 -21.33 -23.14
CA ASP A 13 -28.31 -21.81 -22.27
C ASP A 13 -28.24 -20.93 -21.01
N ARG A 14 -29.04 -21.41 -20.05
CA ARG A 14 -28.97 -21.10 -18.64
C ARG A 14 -27.59 -21.54 -18.14
N VAL A 15 -26.75 -20.60 -17.72
CA VAL A 15 -25.51 -20.91 -17.02
C VAL A 15 -25.87 -21.62 -15.71
N HIS A 16 -25.65 -22.93 -15.68
CA HIS A 16 -25.83 -23.75 -14.49
C HIS A 16 -24.72 -23.44 -13.50
N LEU A 17 -25.03 -22.70 -12.44
CA LEU A 17 -24.26 -22.69 -11.20
C LEU A 17 -24.21 -24.12 -10.67
N HIS A 18 -23.03 -24.72 -10.67
CA HIS A 18 -22.79 -25.97 -9.96
C HIS A 18 -22.64 -25.67 -8.47
N ASP A 19 -23.71 -25.92 -7.72
CA ASP A 19 -23.69 -26.14 -6.29
C ASP A 19 -22.96 -27.46 -6.01
N GLN A 20 -21.76 -27.36 -5.46
CA GLN A 20 -21.14 -28.48 -4.75
C GLN A 20 -20.97 -28.12 -3.29
N ARG A 21 -22.05 -28.25 -2.53
CA ARG A 21 -21.95 -28.65 -1.11
C ARG A 21 -21.46 -30.09 -1.05
N SER A 22 -20.21 -30.29 -0.62
CA SER A 22 -19.88 -31.51 0.12
C SER A 22 -18.89 -31.22 1.24
N ARG A 23 -19.41 -31.45 2.45
CA ARG A 23 -18.77 -31.52 3.75
C ARG A 23 -17.43 -32.27 3.68
N ARG A 24 -16.34 -31.61 4.09
CA ARG A 24 -15.25 -32.28 4.80
C ARG A 24 -14.92 -31.50 6.06
N GLN A 25 -15.46 -32.04 7.14
CA GLN A 25 -15.18 -31.79 8.54
C GLN A 25 -13.68 -32.04 8.76
N HIS A 26 -12.87 -30.98 8.86
CA HIS A 26 -11.50 -31.10 9.31
C HIS A 26 -11.45 -30.78 10.81
N ASP A 27 -11.05 -31.82 11.51
CA ASP A 27 -10.94 -32.00 12.95
C ASP A 27 -10.28 -30.81 13.64
N ARG A 28 -11.00 -30.22 14.60
CA ARG A 28 -10.50 -29.20 15.50
C ARG A 28 -9.64 -29.88 16.56
N ALA A 29 -8.38 -30.14 16.22
CA ALA A 29 -7.40 -30.60 17.19
C ALA A 29 -7.17 -29.50 18.24
N GLN A 30 -7.83 -29.66 19.39
CA GLN A 30 -7.60 -28.85 20.59
C GLN A 30 -6.16 -29.09 21.05
N LEU A 31 -5.28 -28.11 20.82
CA LEU A 31 -3.94 -28.09 21.38
C LEU A 31 -4.07 -27.94 22.89
N ARG A 32 -3.71 -29.01 23.62
CA ARG A 32 -3.57 -28.99 25.08
C ARG A 32 -2.42 -28.05 25.46
N PRO A 33 -2.53 -27.25 26.54
CA PRO A 33 -1.42 -26.45 27.02
C PRO A 33 -0.32 -27.36 27.58
N GLY A 34 0.74 -27.57 26.80
CA GLY A 34 1.98 -28.17 27.27
C GLY A 34 2.67 -27.20 28.24
N ARG A 35 2.98 -27.67 29.45
CA ARG A 35 3.73 -26.91 30.46
C ARG A 35 5.07 -26.44 29.88
N LEU A 36 5.23 -25.13 29.68
CA LEU A 36 6.54 -24.53 29.46
C LEU A 36 7.36 -24.67 30.75
N ARG A 37 8.47 -25.41 30.67
CA ARG A 37 9.56 -25.27 31.65
C ARG A 37 10.32 -23.99 31.29
N ALA A 38 10.34 -23.04 32.20
CA ALA A 38 11.21 -21.87 32.11
C ALA A 38 12.67 -22.32 32.02
N ARG A 39 13.37 -21.87 30.98
CA ARG A 39 14.82 -21.98 30.83
C ARG A 39 15.42 -20.69 31.41
N PRO A 40 16.48 -20.77 32.24
CA PRO A 40 16.99 -19.59 32.92
C PRO A 40 17.60 -18.61 31.92
N GLU A 41 17.36 -17.33 32.20
CA GLU A 41 17.95 -16.18 31.53
C GLU A 41 19.48 -16.31 31.55
N GLY A 42 20.06 -16.34 30.36
CA GLY A 42 21.49 -16.37 30.13
C GLY A 42 21.85 -15.22 29.18
N ASP A 43 22.51 -14.23 29.77
CA ASP A 43 23.38 -13.23 29.18
C ASP A 43 22.79 -12.32 28.07
N ALA A 44 22.36 -11.15 28.53
CA ALA A 44 22.26 -9.95 27.73
C ALA A 44 23.65 -9.59 27.17
N LEU A 45 23.92 -9.95 25.92
CA LEU A 45 24.92 -9.24 25.13
C LEU A 45 24.31 -7.90 24.68
N SER A 46 24.74 -6.86 25.37
CA SER A 46 24.47 -5.47 25.05
C SER A 46 25.18 -5.08 23.74
N THR A 47 24.40 -4.98 22.66
CA THR A 47 24.80 -4.32 21.40
C THR A 47 23.68 -3.41 20.88
N SER A 48 22.86 -2.82 21.75
CA SER A 48 21.52 -2.32 21.37
C SER A 48 21.32 -0.80 21.43
N GLY A 49 22.38 0.01 21.50
CA GLY A 49 22.24 1.48 21.48
C GLY A 49 22.10 2.04 20.06
N ALA A 50 23.17 1.94 19.26
CA ALA A 50 23.23 2.56 17.94
C ALA A 50 22.20 2.01 16.93
N GLY A 51 21.87 0.71 17.01
CA GLY A 51 20.86 0.10 16.14
C GLY A 51 19.43 0.52 16.48
N GLY A 52 19.15 0.77 17.76
CA GLY A 52 17.85 1.29 18.22
C GLY A 52 17.64 2.74 17.81
N ASP A 53 18.67 3.57 17.99
CA ASP A 53 18.62 4.99 17.62
C ASP A 53 18.45 5.17 16.10
N ALA A 54 19.16 4.38 15.29
CA ALA A 54 19.01 4.40 13.83
C ALA A 54 17.63 3.94 13.37
N ALA A 55 17.08 2.88 13.98
CA ALA A 55 15.74 2.41 13.66
C ALA A 55 14.65 3.44 14.04
N GLU A 56 14.82 4.14 15.16
CA GLU A 56 13.89 5.20 15.57
C GLU A 56 13.99 6.42 14.65
N ALA A 57 15.20 6.79 14.21
CA ALA A 57 15.40 7.83 13.20
C ALA A 57 14.71 7.47 11.87
N THR A 58 14.89 6.25 11.38
CA THR A 58 14.21 5.74 10.18
C THR A 58 12.68 5.77 10.32
N ARG A 59 12.16 5.37 11.49
CA ARG A 59 10.72 5.45 11.81
C ARG A 59 10.22 6.89 11.76
N SER A 60 10.94 7.81 12.41
CA SER A 60 10.58 9.22 12.48
C SER A 60 10.54 9.87 11.09
N VAL A 61 11.57 9.64 10.26
CA VAL A 61 11.60 10.15 8.87
C VAL A 61 10.43 9.59 8.06
N THR A 62 10.13 8.30 8.19
CA THR A 62 9.01 7.66 7.50
C THR A 62 7.67 8.28 7.88
N ALA A 63 7.41 8.45 9.18
CA ALA A 63 6.18 9.05 9.68
C ALA A 63 6.04 10.52 9.25
N SER A 64 7.13 11.30 9.36
CA SER A 64 7.17 12.70 8.92
C SER A 64 6.89 12.83 7.42
N TYR A 65 7.48 11.96 6.60
CA TYR A 65 7.24 11.94 5.17
C TYR A 65 5.78 11.68 4.82
N LEU A 66 5.13 10.69 5.43
CA LEU A 66 3.70 10.44 5.20
C LEU A 66 2.82 11.62 5.65
N ALA A 67 3.13 12.21 6.80
CA ALA A 67 2.42 13.38 7.31
C ALA A 67 2.58 14.61 6.41
N SER A 68 3.72 14.75 5.72
CA SER A 68 4.01 15.90 4.87
C SER A 68 3.02 16.06 3.71
N PHE A 69 2.38 14.99 3.23
CA PHE A 69 1.39 15.09 2.15
C PHE A 69 0.14 15.89 2.56
N ALA A 70 -0.19 15.92 3.86
CA ALA A 70 -1.33 16.69 4.38
C ALA A 70 -1.15 18.21 4.27
N THR A 71 0.06 18.70 3.98
CA THR A 71 0.30 20.13 3.79
C THR A 71 -0.19 20.62 2.43
N GLY A 72 -0.35 19.72 1.45
CA GLY A 72 -0.61 20.09 0.06
C GLY A 72 0.55 20.84 -0.62
N ASP A 73 1.73 20.89 0.00
CA ASP A 73 2.90 21.62 -0.49
C ASP A 73 3.94 20.64 -1.11
N PRO A 74 4.18 20.70 -2.44
CA PRO A 74 5.19 19.89 -3.10
C PRO A 74 6.59 20.03 -2.52
N GLU A 75 6.98 21.23 -2.07
CA GLU A 75 8.32 21.47 -1.52
C GLU A 75 8.49 20.82 -0.15
N ALA A 76 7.47 20.91 0.71
CA ALA A 76 7.45 20.24 2.01
C ALA A 76 7.60 18.72 1.88
N VAL A 77 6.94 18.11 0.89
CA VAL A 77 7.08 16.67 0.62
C VAL A 77 8.47 16.36 0.06
N ALA A 78 8.95 17.13 -0.92
CA ALA A 78 10.26 16.93 -1.55
C ALA A 78 11.45 17.19 -0.59
N ALA A 79 11.26 17.95 0.49
CA ALA A 79 12.28 18.17 1.52
C ALA A 79 12.76 16.87 2.19
N HIS A 80 11.94 15.82 2.18
CA HIS A 80 12.25 14.52 2.80
C HIS A 80 13.10 13.59 1.92
N VAL A 81 13.29 13.93 0.64
CA VAL A 81 14.00 13.04 -0.31
C VAL A 81 15.37 13.60 -0.68
N GLY A 82 16.31 12.68 -0.95
CA GLY A 82 17.65 13.01 -1.44
C GLY A 82 17.66 13.42 -2.91
N ASP A 83 18.75 14.05 -3.36
CA ASP A 83 18.85 14.55 -4.74
C ASP A 83 18.76 13.43 -5.78
N GLY A 84 19.31 12.25 -5.46
CA GLY A 84 19.29 11.03 -6.27
C GLY A 84 18.02 10.19 -6.17
N PHE A 85 16.99 10.68 -5.48
CA PHE A 85 15.80 9.91 -5.11
C PHE A 85 15.18 9.10 -6.25
N VAL A 86 14.91 7.82 -5.99
CA VAL A 86 14.23 6.92 -6.92
C VAL A 86 12.81 6.65 -6.43
N ASN A 87 11.80 7.08 -7.19
CA ASN A 87 10.41 6.76 -6.92
C ASN A 87 9.93 5.66 -7.89
N GLN A 88 9.55 4.51 -7.36
CA GLN A 88 9.04 3.39 -8.14
C GLN A 88 7.59 3.09 -7.78
N HIS A 89 6.79 2.88 -8.82
CA HIS A 89 5.40 2.45 -8.69
C HIS A 89 5.19 1.16 -9.48
N PRO A 90 5.19 0.00 -8.81
CA PRO A 90 4.82 -1.26 -9.45
C PRO A 90 3.30 -1.39 -9.68
N SER A 91 2.48 -0.57 -9.01
CA SER A 91 1.03 -0.52 -9.21
C SER A 91 0.64 0.01 -10.59
N ALA A 92 -0.51 -0.45 -11.10
CA ALA A 92 -0.92 -0.25 -12.50
C ALA A 92 -1.07 1.22 -12.95
N LEU A 93 -1.34 2.14 -12.02
CA LEU A 93 -1.59 3.55 -12.32
C LEU A 93 -0.42 4.48 -11.98
N GLY A 94 0.65 3.98 -11.39
CA GLY A 94 1.77 4.82 -10.99
C GLY A 94 2.84 4.95 -12.07
N SER A 95 3.54 6.08 -12.07
CA SER A 95 4.65 6.35 -12.99
C SER A 95 5.95 6.58 -12.21
N PRO A 96 7.06 5.88 -12.54
CA PRO A 96 8.32 6.02 -11.80
C PRO A 96 9.05 7.32 -12.12
N SER A 97 9.69 7.96 -11.14
CA SER A 97 10.52 9.17 -11.30
C SER A 97 11.94 8.96 -10.78
N GLN A 98 12.89 9.69 -11.35
CA GLN A 98 14.30 9.66 -10.96
C GLN A 98 14.78 11.08 -10.67
N GLY A 99 15.35 11.28 -9.47
CA GLY A 99 15.86 12.56 -8.98
C GLY A 99 14.79 13.42 -8.31
N LYS A 100 15.23 14.25 -7.35
CA LYS A 100 14.36 15.15 -6.57
C LYS A 100 13.62 16.17 -7.43
N ALA A 101 14.27 16.75 -8.44
CA ALA A 101 13.66 17.74 -9.33
C ALA A 101 12.47 17.17 -10.10
N ALA A 102 12.64 16.01 -10.75
CA ALA A 102 11.55 15.33 -11.46
C ALA A 102 10.44 14.85 -10.51
N TYR A 103 10.78 14.52 -9.27
CA TYR A 103 9.79 14.19 -8.25
C TYR A 103 8.98 15.41 -7.79
N LEU A 104 9.62 16.57 -7.61
CA LEU A 104 8.97 17.83 -7.24
C LEU A 104 7.96 18.27 -8.30
N GLU A 105 8.34 18.23 -9.58
CA GLU A 105 7.43 18.55 -10.69
C GLU A 105 6.16 17.67 -10.65
N ARG A 106 6.34 16.37 -10.43
CA ARG A 106 5.21 15.43 -10.37
C ARG A 106 4.36 15.58 -9.12
N LEU A 107 4.96 15.98 -8.00
CA LEU A 107 4.22 16.25 -6.79
C LEU A 107 3.23 17.40 -6.98
N ALA A 108 3.59 18.44 -7.74
CA ALA A 108 2.69 19.53 -8.04
C ALA A 108 1.42 19.04 -8.74
N ASP A 109 1.56 18.27 -9.83
CA ASP A 109 0.42 17.72 -10.57
C ASP A 109 -0.38 16.73 -9.72
N PHE A 110 0.31 15.89 -8.95
CA PHE A 110 -0.31 14.89 -8.08
C PHE A 110 -1.14 15.57 -6.98
N LEU A 111 -0.59 16.54 -6.26
CA LEU A 111 -1.29 17.23 -5.18
C LEU A 111 -2.44 18.10 -5.71
N ALA A 112 -2.34 18.63 -6.93
CA ALA A 112 -3.45 19.30 -7.59
C ALA A 112 -4.60 18.34 -7.95
N THR A 113 -4.29 17.08 -8.28
CA THR A 113 -5.28 16.04 -8.61
C THR A 113 -6.00 15.51 -7.36
N PHE A 114 -5.26 15.32 -6.27
CA PHE A 114 -5.76 14.72 -5.03
C PHE A 114 -5.98 15.79 -3.96
N SER A 115 -7.12 16.46 -3.99
CA SER A 115 -7.45 17.52 -3.03
C SER A 115 -7.61 16.95 -1.61
N GLY A 116 -7.06 17.64 -0.61
CA GLY A 116 -7.12 17.20 0.79
C GLY A 116 -6.39 15.89 1.08
N LEU A 117 -5.37 15.55 0.27
CA LEU A 117 -4.63 14.31 0.38
C LEU A 117 -4.04 14.08 1.78
N THR A 118 -4.28 12.90 2.32
CA THR A 118 -3.64 12.42 3.55
C THR A 118 -3.17 10.99 3.41
N TYR A 119 -2.07 10.67 4.08
CA TYR A 119 -1.64 9.30 4.33
C TYR A 119 -1.69 9.03 5.83
N GLU A 120 -2.61 8.16 6.25
CA GLU A 120 -2.67 7.66 7.61
C GLU A 120 -1.84 6.39 7.71
N ALA A 121 -0.78 6.41 8.52
CA ALA A 121 0.02 5.21 8.78
C ALA A 121 -0.78 4.23 9.65
N VAL A 122 -1.00 3.03 9.12
CA VAL A 122 -1.62 1.90 9.85
C VAL A 122 -0.58 1.14 10.65
N ASP A 123 0.58 0.90 10.05
CA ASP A 123 1.73 0.26 10.69
C ASP A 123 3.03 0.72 10.03
N ILE A 124 4.10 0.81 10.81
CA ILE A 124 5.45 1.11 10.31
C ILE A 124 6.40 0.07 10.91
N VAL A 125 6.96 -0.77 10.04
CA VAL A 125 7.99 -1.75 10.38
C VAL A 125 9.34 -1.21 9.91
N VAL A 126 10.34 -1.25 10.79
CA VAL A 126 11.69 -0.74 10.51
C VAL A 126 12.72 -1.84 10.71
N GLU A 127 13.68 -1.90 9.79
CA GLU A 127 14.89 -2.70 9.87
C GLU A 127 16.09 -1.83 9.43
N GLY A 128 16.82 -1.28 10.40
CA GLY A 128 17.96 -0.38 10.12
C GLY A 128 17.57 0.87 9.33
N ASP A 129 18.08 0.98 8.11
CA ASP A 129 17.88 2.06 7.15
C ASP A 129 16.62 1.90 6.27
N ARG A 130 15.86 0.83 6.50
CA ARG A 130 14.69 0.47 5.70
C ARG A 130 13.41 0.52 6.51
N ALA A 131 12.35 1.02 5.89
CA ALA A 131 11.01 1.00 6.45
C ALA A 131 10.00 0.42 5.46
N ALA A 132 8.98 -0.25 6.00
CA ALA A 132 7.73 -0.56 5.30
C ALA A 132 6.59 0.07 6.08
N ALA A 133 5.87 1.00 5.44
CA ALA A 133 4.73 1.68 6.02
C ALA A 133 3.46 1.26 5.31
N ALA A 134 2.60 0.52 6.00
CA ALA A 134 1.24 0.28 5.57
C ALA A 134 0.41 1.53 5.87
N TYR A 135 -0.44 1.94 4.93
CA TYR A 135 -1.18 3.19 5.05
C TYR A 135 -2.59 3.08 4.47
N VAL A 136 -3.42 4.04 4.85
CA VAL A 136 -4.66 4.40 4.15
C VAL A 136 -4.48 5.81 3.57
N MET A 137 -4.67 5.93 2.26
CA MET A 137 -4.66 7.19 1.54
C MET A 137 -6.09 7.68 1.37
N ARG A 138 -6.34 8.95 1.68
CA ARG A 138 -7.62 9.62 1.46
C ARG A 138 -7.43 10.92 0.72
N ALA A 139 -8.35 11.23 -0.18
CA ALA A 139 -8.40 12.48 -0.92
C ALA A 139 -9.78 12.66 -1.57
N GLU A 140 -9.98 13.80 -2.20
CA GLU A 140 -11.04 14.03 -3.17
C GLU A 140 -10.44 14.14 -4.58
N VAL A 141 -11.05 13.46 -5.55
CA VAL A 141 -10.70 13.51 -6.98
C VAL A 141 -11.96 13.80 -7.77
N ASP A 142 -12.00 14.92 -8.50
CA ASP A 142 -13.17 15.34 -9.29
C ASP A 142 -14.50 15.32 -8.51
N GLY A 143 -14.48 15.76 -7.25
CA GLY A 143 -15.65 15.75 -6.35
C GLY A 143 -15.99 14.39 -5.75
N THR A 144 -15.19 13.36 -6.03
CA THR A 144 -15.38 11.99 -5.52
C THR A 144 -14.41 11.71 -4.38
N PRO A 145 -14.89 11.42 -3.16
CA PRO A 145 -14.02 11.01 -2.07
C PRO A 145 -13.47 9.61 -2.34
N ILE A 146 -12.17 9.44 -2.17
CA ILE A 146 -11.48 8.16 -2.30
C ILE A 146 -10.86 7.74 -0.97
N GLU A 147 -10.77 6.43 -0.77
CA GLU A 147 -10.05 5.80 0.33
C GLU A 147 -9.43 4.51 -0.17
N ILE A 148 -8.10 4.45 -0.22
CA ILE A 148 -7.36 3.29 -0.72
C ILE A 148 -6.24 2.87 0.22
N GLY A 149 -6.04 1.56 0.35
CA GLY A 149 -4.92 1.00 1.10
C GLY A 149 -3.65 0.92 0.25
N GLY A 150 -2.50 0.97 0.91
CA GLY A 150 -1.22 0.72 0.28
C GLY A 150 -0.08 0.44 1.25
N VAL A 151 1.10 0.19 0.68
CA VAL A 151 2.35 -0.02 1.41
C VAL A 151 3.48 0.71 0.67
N MET A 152 4.13 1.63 1.37
CA MET A 152 5.38 2.25 0.92
C MET A 152 6.57 1.53 1.53
N ARG A 153 7.54 1.15 0.70
CA ARG A 153 8.86 0.71 1.13
C ARG A 153 9.87 1.81 0.90
N LEU A 154 10.58 2.17 1.95
CA LEU A 154 11.55 3.27 1.94
C LEU A 154 12.95 2.76 2.27
N THR A 155 13.95 3.40 1.66
CA THR A 155 15.36 3.30 2.05
C THR A 155 15.83 4.72 2.37
N ILE A 156 16.37 4.89 3.57
CA ILE A 156 16.72 6.19 4.16
C ILE A 156 18.22 6.22 4.42
N THR A 157 18.90 7.23 3.88
CA THR A 157 20.33 7.47 4.08
C THR A 157 20.50 8.90 4.55
N ASP A 158 21.28 9.13 5.60
CA ASP A 158 21.56 10.47 6.15
C ASP A 158 20.29 11.31 6.42
N GLY A 159 19.22 10.63 6.87
CA GLY A 159 17.93 11.26 7.20
C GLY A 159 17.05 11.60 5.99
N LEU A 160 17.48 11.26 4.77
CA LEU A 160 16.75 11.50 3.53
C LEU A 160 16.32 10.19 2.89
N ILE A 161 15.15 10.20 2.25
CA ILE A 161 14.68 9.04 1.49
C ILE A 161 15.40 9.02 0.15
N GLU A 162 16.18 7.96 -0.08
CA GLU A 162 16.89 7.72 -1.34
C GLU A 162 16.06 6.87 -2.31
N ARG A 163 15.19 6.01 -1.78
CA ARG A 163 14.32 5.17 -2.60
C ARG A 163 12.97 4.96 -1.96
N ARG A 164 11.93 5.08 -2.79
CA ARG A 164 10.55 4.69 -2.49
C ARG A 164 10.09 3.65 -3.50
N VAL A 165 9.45 2.60 -3.02
CA VAL A 165 8.65 1.68 -3.82
C VAL A 165 7.25 1.68 -3.24
N ASP A 166 6.26 2.06 -4.04
CA ASP A 166 4.89 2.24 -3.57
C ASP A 166 3.91 1.26 -4.23
N TYR A 167 3.19 0.53 -3.39
CA TYR A 167 2.16 -0.42 -3.78
C TYR A 167 0.82 0.08 -3.24
N PHE A 168 -0.10 0.42 -4.13
CA PHE A 168 -1.44 0.85 -3.74
C PHE A 168 -2.52 0.10 -4.51
N ASP A 169 -3.71 0.02 -3.90
CA ASP A 169 -4.89 -0.64 -4.47
C ASP A 169 -5.50 0.17 -5.62
N SER A 170 -4.87 0.08 -6.79
CA SER A 170 -5.32 0.75 -8.00
C SER A 170 -6.72 0.31 -8.44
N LEU A 171 -7.15 -0.92 -8.14
CA LEU A 171 -8.48 -1.40 -8.53
C LEU A 171 -9.57 -0.74 -7.69
N THR A 172 -9.36 -0.60 -6.39
CA THR A 172 -10.29 0.13 -5.52
C THR A 172 -10.39 1.59 -5.94
N PHE A 173 -9.26 2.24 -6.27
CA PHE A 173 -9.27 3.59 -6.85
C PHE A 173 -10.16 3.67 -8.10
N LEU A 174 -9.92 2.81 -9.10
CA LEU A 174 -10.68 2.81 -10.36
C LEU A 174 -12.18 2.59 -10.14
N ARG A 175 -12.56 1.73 -9.20
CA ARG A 175 -13.97 1.51 -8.86
C ARG A 175 -14.61 2.72 -8.20
N GLN A 176 -13.90 3.37 -7.28
CA GLN A 176 -14.39 4.56 -6.58
C GLN A 176 -14.59 5.73 -7.55
N THR A 177 -13.71 5.87 -8.54
CA THR A 177 -13.80 6.91 -9.57
C THR A 177 -14.65 6.53 -10.80
N GLY A 178 -15.29 5.36 -10.79
CA GLY A 178 -16.17 4.90 -11.88
C GLY A 178 -15.45 4.51 -13.18
N GLN A 179 -14.17 4.20 -13.11
CA GLN A 179 -13.30 3.81 -14.23
C GLN A 179 -13.19 2.28 -14.44
N ALA A 180 -13.72 1.46 -13.52
CA ALA A 180 -13.74 0.00 -13.60
C ALA A 180 -14.99 -0.63 -12.97
#